data_AF-A0A6W0DBJ1-F1
#
_entry.id   AF-A0A6W0DBJ1-F1
#
_cell.length_a   1.000
_cell.length_b   1.000
_cell.length_c   1.000
_cell.angle_alpha   90.00
_cell.angle_beta   90.00
_cell.angle_gamma   90.00
#
_symmetry.space_group_name_H-M   'P 1'
#
loop_
_entity.id
_entity.type
_entity.pdbx_description
1 polymer ?
#
loop_
_entity_poly.entity_id
_entity_poly.type
_entity_poly.pdbx_seq_one_letter_code
_entity_poly.pdbx_strand_id
1 'polypeptide(L)'
;MSETIDKALDAVKSVTTEPVVKAVNQRLSNPFFLCFISSWVLCNWDRVLLLLFSFSLDIEQRIEKIKALPSNSVFFGISIPHTHTFWYPFVASIIFVVGTPFISYV
;
A
#
# COMPACT_ATOMS: atom_id res chain seq x y z
N MET A 1 -17.50 -32.62 -21.91
CA MET A 1 -16.64 -31.54 -22.44
C MET A 1 -16.69 -30.31 -21.54
N SER A 2 -17.87 -29.74 -21.24
CA SER A 2 -18.01 -28.68 -20.21
C SER A 2 -17.43 -29.08 -18.86
N GLU A 3 -17.78 -30.26 -18.36
CA GLU A 3 -17.36 -30.76 -17.04
C GLU A 3 -15.84 -30.95 -16.89
N THR A 4 -15.14 -31.20 -18.00
CA THR A 4 -13.68 -31.32 -18.03
C THR A 4 -13.00 -29.96 -18.03
N ILE A 5 -13.62 -28.97 -18.70
CA ILE A 5 -13.17 -27.57 -18.72
C ILE A 5 -13.38 -26.95 -17.34
N ASP A 6 -14.50 -27.21 -16.67
CA ASP A 6 -14.80 -26.69 -15.34
C ASP A 6 -13.82 -27.26 -14.29
N LYS A 7 -13.53 -28.57 -14.33
CA LYS A 7 -12.50 -29.18 -13.47
C LYS A 7 -11.09 -28.64 -13.71
N ALA A 8 -10.74 -28.36 -14.97
CA ALA A 8 -9.45 -27.76 -15.30
C ALA A 8 -9.36 -26.31 -14.82
N LEU A 9 -10.44 -25.54 -14.96
CA LEU A 9 -10.54 -24.16 -14.47
C LEU A 9 -10.43 -24.10 -12.93
N ASP A 10 -11.11 -25.01 -12.23
CA ASP A 10 -11.04 -25.13 -10.77
C ASP A 10 -9.64 -25.53 -10.30
N ALA A 11 -8.99 -26.46 -11.00
CA ALA A 11 -7.60 -26.82 -10.72
C ALA A 11 -6.66 -25.62 -10.90
N VAL A 12 -6.78 -24.87 -12.00
CA VAL A 12 -5.97 -23.66 -12.23
C VAL A 12 -6.23 -22.62 -11.14
N LYS A 13 -7.49 -22.38 -10.78
CA LYS A 13 -7.88 -21.43 -9.73
C LYS A 13 -7.30 -21.81 -8.35
N SER A 14 -7.32 -23.10 -8.00
CA SER A 14 -6.77 -23.60 -6.74
C SER A 14 -5.25 -23.45 -6.63
N VAL A 15 -4.54 -23.51 -7.77
CA VAL A 15 -3.07 -23.40 -7.81
C VAL A 15 -2.59 -21.95 -7.94
N THR A 16 -3.39 -21.07 -8.56
CA THR A 16 -2.97 -19.68 -8.84
C THR A 16 -3.68 -18.65 -7.98
N THR A 17 -5.00 -18.59 -8.04
CA THR A 17 -5.79 -17.51 -7.44
C THR A 17 -5.99 -17.70 -5.93
N GLU A 18 -6.34 -18.91 -5.49
CA GLU A 18 -6.63 -19.18 -4.08
C GLU A 18 -5.43 -18.92 -3.14
N PRO A 19 -4.19 -19.30 -3.48
CA PRO A 19 -3.02 -19.00 -2.65
C PRO A 19 -2.78 -17.50 -2.51
N VAL A 20 -2.98 -16.75 -3.60
CA VAL A 20 -2.82 -15.29 -3.61
C VAL A 20 -3.89 -14.65 -2.73
N VAL A 21 -5.16 -15.04 -2.89
CA VAL A 21 -6.27 -14.52 -2.07
C VAL A 21 -6.07 -14.85 -0.60
N LYS A 22 -5.63 -16.08 -0.28
CA LYS A 22 -5.33 -16.49 1.10
C LYS A 22 -4.20 -15.67 1.71
N ALA A 23 -3.12 -15.46 0.96
CA ALA A 23 -1.98 -14.65 1.42
C ALA A 23 -2.37 -13.17 1.61
N VAL A 24 -3.20 -12.62 0.72
CA VAL A 24 -3.73 -11.26 0.86
C VAL A 24 -4.63 -11.16 2.09
N ASN A 25 -5.57 -12.09 2.28
CA ASN A 25 -6.46 -12.10 3.44
C ASN A 25 -5.68 -12.23 4.76
N GLN A 26 -4.65 -13.07 4.80
CA GLN A 26 -3.79 -13.19 5.98
C GLN A 26 -3.05 -11.87 6.28
N ARG A 27 -2.57 -11.16 5.26
CA ARG A 27 -1.93 -9.84 5.44
C ARG A 27 -2.92 -8.77 5.85
N LEU A 28 -4.12 -8.74 5.26
CA LEU A 28 -5.17 -7.79 5.63
C LEU A 28 -5.74 -8.07 7.03
N SER A 29 -5.69 -9.32 7.51
CA SER A 29 -6.03 -9.63 8.90
C SER A 29 -5.02 -9.10 9.92
N ASN A 30 -3.85 -8.61 9.48
CA ASN A 30 -2.89 -7.96 10.35
C ASN A 30 -3.24 -6.47 10.51
N PRO A 31 -3.63 -6.01 11.71
CA PRO A 31 -3.99 -4.61 11.94
C PRO A 31 -2.88 -3.64 11.58
N PHE A 32 -1.61 -4.01 11.79
CA PHE A 32 -0.47 -3.19 11.42
C PHE A 32 -0.36 -2.98 9.91
N PHE A 33 -0.62 -4.02 9.13
CA PHE A 33 -0.54 -3.93 7.68
C PHE A 33 -1.61 -2.99 7.11
N LEU A 34 -2.84 -3.07 7.63
CA LEU A 34 -3.91 -2.13 7.27
C LEU A 34 -3.55 -0.71 7.68
N CYS A 35 -3.13 -0.49 8.92
CA CYS A 35 -2.71 0.82 9.39
C CYS A 35 -1.53 1.37 8.57
N PHE A 36 -0.60 0.51 8.13
CA PHE A 36 0.52 0.91 7.27
C PHE A 36 0.06 1.33 5.88
N ILE A 37 -0.82 0.58 5.21
CA ILE A 37 -1.38 0.97 3.92
C ILE A 37 -2.13 2.30 4.04
N SER A 38 -3.01 2.43 5.04
CA SER A 38 -3.76 3.66 5.28
C SER A 38 -2.83 4.84 5.55
N SER A 39 -1.82 4.67 6.41
CA SER A 39 -0.83 5.70 6.71
C SER A 39 -0.01 6.06 5.48
N TRP A 40 0.32 5.09 4.62
CA TRP A 40 1.05 5.34 3.39
C TRP A 40 0.25 6.24 2.46
N VAL A 41 -1.04 5.92 2.26
CA VAL A 41 -1.96 6.72 1.44
C VAL A 41 -2.08 8.14 1.99
N LEU A 42 -2.25 8.28 3.31
CA LEU A 42 -2.38 9.60 3.96
C LEU A 42 -1.10 10.44 3.86
N CYS A 43 0.06 9.85 4.16
CA CYS A 43 1.35 10.56 4.13
C CYS A 43 1.86 10.84 2.71
N ASN A 44 1.39 10.12 1.70
CA ASN A 44 1.80 10.25 0.30
C ASN A 44 0.62 10.60 -0.61
N TRP A 45 -0.31 11.42 -0.11
CA TRP A 45 -1.54 11.76 -0.82
C TRP A 45 -1.26 12.43 -2.18
N ASP A 46 -0.17 13.20 -2.28
CA ASP A 46 0.33 13.78 -3.53
C ASP A 46 0.61 12.73 -4.61
N ARG A 47 1.29 11.64 -4.24
CA ARG A 47 1.61 10.51 -5.14
C ARG A 47 0.37 9.72 -5.49
N VAL A 48 -0.52 9.51 -4.52
CA VAL A 48 -1.80 8.81 -4.72
C VAL A 48 -2.67 9.58 -5.72
N LEU A 49 -2.81 10.89 -5.53
CA LEU A 49 -3.58 11.74 -6.45
C LEU A 49 -3.00 11.69 -7.86
N LEU A 50 -1.67 11.74 -7.98
CA LEU A 50 -1.01 11.69 -9.28
C LEU A 50 -1.28 10.36 -9.99
N LEU A 51 -1.19 9.24 -9.27
CA LEU A 51 -1.46 7.91 -9.82
C LEU A 51 -2.93 7.74 -10.23
N LEU A 52 -3.87 8.21 -9.41
CA LEU A 52 -5.29 7.96 -9.60
C LEU A 52 -5.99 8.96 -10.53
N PHE A 53 -5.57 10.23 -10.56
CA PHE A 53 -6.33 11.29 -11.24
C PHE A 53 -5.60 11.94 -12.42
N SER A 54 -4.35 11.59 -12.71
CA SER A 54 -3.60 12.18 -13.83
C SER A 54 -3.92 11.55 -15.19
N PHE A 55 -5.20 11.33 -15.51
CA PHE A 55 -5.63 10.62 -16.72
C PHE A 55 -5.13 11.24 -18.03
N SER A 56 -4.83 12.52 -18.03
CA SER A 56 -4.31 13.28 -19.18
C SER A 56 -2.80 13.15 -19.41
N LEU A 57 -2.06 12.54 -18.47
CA LEU A 57 -0.62 12.33 -18.59
C LEU A 57 -0.32 10.90 -19.05
N ASP A 58 0.65 10.75 -19.94
CA ASP A 58 1.21 9.45 -20.28
C ASP A 58 1.97 8.85 -19.09
N ILE A 59 2.14 7.52 -19.10
CA ILE A 59 2.77 6.77 -18.01
C ILE A 59 4.18 7.30 -17.71
N GLU A 60 4.96 7.63 -18.75
CA GLU A 60 6.32 8.17 -18.60
C GLU A 60 6.33 9.51 -17.86
N GLN A 61 5.44 10.43 -18.25
CA GLN A 61 5.28 11.73 -17.60
C GLN A 61 4.84 11.60 -16.14
N ARG A 62 4.00 10.61 -15.82
CA ARG A 62 3.59 10.33 -14.43
C ARG A 62 4.78 9.84 -13.60
N ILE A 63 5.61 8.96 -14.14
CA ILE A 63 6.81 8.45 -13.48
C ILE A 63 7.80 9.58 -13.19
N GLU A 64 8.04 10.46 -14.17
CA GLU A 64 8.93 11.61 -13.98
C GLU A 64 8.44 12.54 -12.87
N LYS A 65 7.14 12.85 -12.85
CA LYS A 65 6.56 13.68 -11.78
C LYS A 65 6.66 13.01 -10.41
N ILE A 66 6.45 11.70 -10.32
CA ILE A 66 6.62 10.96 -9.05
C ILE A 66 8.08 11.02 -8.57
N LYS A 67 9.05 10.88 -9.48
CA LYS A 67 10.48 10.98 -9.15
C LYS A 67 10.89 12.38 -8.69
N ALA A 68 10.22 13.41 -9.21
CA ALA A 68 10.47 14.79 -8.82
C ALA A 68 9.92 15.14 -7.42
N LEU A 69 8.99 14.35 -6.88
CA LEU A 69 8.44 14.59 -5.54
C LEU A 69 9.47 14.28 -4.45
N PRO A 70 9.63 15.16 -3.44
CA PRO A 70 10.61 14.98 -2.38
C PRO A 70 10.33 13.69 -1.60
N SER A 71 11.28 12.76 -1.58
CA SER A 71 11.18 11.50 -0.84
C SER A 71 11.89 11.57 0.52
N ASN A 72 12.87 12.46 0.65
CA ASN A 72 13.73 12.58 1.84
C ASN A 72 13.31 13.78 2.68
N SER A 73 13.50 13.68 3.99
CA SER A 73 13.43 14.82 4.89
C SER A 73 14.79 15.08 5.51
N VAL A 74 15.12 16.36 5.73
CA VAL A 74 16.34 16.77 6.43
C VAL A 74 16.02 16.99 7.89
N PHE A 75 16.67 16.23 8.77
CA PHE A 75 16.52 16.34 10.22
C PHE A 75 17.88 16.62 10.84
N PHE A 76 18.01 17.71 11.58
CA PHE A 76 19.29 18.17 12.18
C PHE A 76 20.47 18.18 11.20
N GLY A 77 20.24 18.57 9.94
CA GLY A 77 21.26 18.62 8.89
C GLY A 77 21.57 17.28 8.21
N ILE A 78 20.95 16.18 8.64
CA ILE A 78 21.10 14.85 8.02
C ILE A 78 19.89 14.59 7.12
N SER A 79 20.14 14.31 5.84
CA SER A 79 19.10 13.88 4.90
C SER A 79 18.79 12.40 5.14
N ILE A 80 17.59 12.11 5.62
CA ILE A 80 17.13 10.74 5.82
C ILE A 80 16.51 10.26 4.50
N PRO A 81 17.01 9.17 3.90
CA PRO A 81 16.44 8.66 2.67
C PRO A 81 15.04 8.09 2.90
N HIS A 82 14.15 8.30 1.93
CA HIS A 82 12.82 7.68 1.87
C HIS A 82 11.91 7.98 3.07
N THR A 83 12.09 9.14 3.70
CA THR A 83 11.28 9.56 4.86
C THR A 83 9.79 9.58 4.56
N HIS A 84 9.39 10.21 3.46
CA HIS A 84 7.98 10.37 3.10
C HIS A 84 7.35 9.05 2.64
N THR A 85 8.11 8.24 1.91
CA THR A 85 7.62 7.01 1.28
C THR A 85 7.60 5.81 2.22
N PHE A 86 8.40 5.80 3.29
CA PHE A 86 8.50 4.66 4.20
C PHE A 86 8.41 5.06 5.67
N TRP A 87 9.28 5.95 6.16
CA TRP A 87 9.39 6.22 7.59
C TRP A 87 8.16 6.89 8.19
N TYR A 88 7.59 7.92 7.56
CA TYR A 88 6.36 8.54 8.04
C TYR A 88 5.18 7.58 8.07
N PRO A 89 4.88 6.84 6.99
CA PRO A 89 3.87 5.79 7.02
C PRO A 89 4.09 4.75 8.13
N PHE A 90 5.35 4.34 8.35
CA PHE A 90 5.71 3.35 9.36
C PHE A 90 5.50 3.84 10.79
N VAL A 91 5.96 5.06 11.10
CA VAL A 91 5.76 5.66 12.42
C VAL A 91 4.28 5.93 12.68
N ALA A 92 3.57 6.46 11.68
CA ALA A 92 2.13 6.68 11.77
C ALA A 92 1.36 5.38 11.99
N SER A 93 1.75 4.28 11.34
CA SER A 93 1.08 2.99 11.53
C SER A 93 1.32 2.40 12.92
N ILE A 94 2.51 2.57 13.50
CA ILE A 94 2.76 2.22 14.91
C ILE A 94 1.84 3.02 15.82
N ILE A 95 1.76 4.35 15.62
CA ILE A 95 0.91 5.23 16.42
C ILE A 95 -0.55 4.82 16.30
N PHE A 96 -1.05 4.50 15.10
CA PHE A 96 -2.42 4.03 14.93
C PHE A 96 -2.65 2.70 15.63
N VAL A 97 -1.80 1.69 15.45
CA VAL A 97 -2.01 0.38 16.08
C VAL A 97 -1.96 0.48 17.61
N VAL A 98 -1.00 1.21 18.16
CA VAL A 98 -0.86 1.38 19.61
C VAL A 98 -1.93 2.32 20.17
N GLY A 99 -2.31 3.35 19.43
CA GLY A 99 -3.26 4.38 19.83
C GLY A 99 -4.73 3.97 19.71
N THR A 100 -5.06 3.08 18.76
CA THR A 100 -6.45 2.65 18.50
C THR A 100 -7.14 2.12 19.76
N PRO A 101 -6.53 1.23 20.58
CA PRO A 101 -7.14 0.79 21.84
C PRO A 101 -7.53 1.95 22.78
N PHE A 102 -6.73 3.02 22.85
CA PHE A 102 -7.01 4.14 23.74
C PHE A 102 -8.13 5.05 23.24
N ILE A 103 -8.31 5.13 21.91
CA ILE A 103 -9.41 5.89 21.29
C ILE A 103 -10.71 5.09 21.37
N SER A 104 -10.65 3.77 21.18
CA SER A 104 -11.85 2.90 21.22
C SER A 104 -12.42 2.65 22.62
N TYR A 105 -11.65 2.94 23.67
CA TYR A 105 -12.12 2.86 25.07
C TYR A 105 -12.81 4.14 25.56
N VAL A 106 -12.80 5.21 24.77
CA VAL A 106 -13.51 6.48 25.00
C VAL A 106 -14.82 6.48 24.22
#